data_AF-A0A357QZP7-F1
#
_entry.id   AF-A0A357QZP7-F1
#
_cell.length_a   1.000
_cell.length_b   1.000
_cell.length_c   1.000
_cell.angle_alpha   90.00
_cell.angle_beta   90.00
_cell.angle_gamma   90.00
#
_symmetry.space_group_name_H-M   'P 1'
#
loop_
_entity.id
_entity.type
_entity.pdbx_description
1 polymer ?
#
loop_
_entity_poly.entity_id
_entity_poly.type
_entity_poly.pdbx_seq_one_letter_code
_entity_poly.pdbx_strand_id
1 'polypeptide(L)'
;MLISVPLFSCSKNQPEPNENNPIIVPQPNPPSDPSDEAITGEQPRIWWRLDSSDLIGPDLPAVEYIAVAYPYDKMGRFELYEYNDDSGKMGSLLIAEDFEIFTTFTPSGYKEQMLISKDMIIYRSEDLAPKEKVNDSYILGIYLIGEDMPSGTYQVRTNKNAVKDGNYLAIMNIEEVDGIRSVTVIRKEILDPQGEPITVTFEDGQTVFLNYVTAKKTDD
;
A
#
# COMPACT_ATOMS: atom_id res chain seq x y z
N MET A 1 30.48 -74.37 -63.37
CA MET A 1 30.85 -73.60 -62.17
C MET A 1 29.60 -72.83 -61.76
N LEU A 2 28.90 -73.32 -60.73
CA LEU A 2 27.62 -72.80 -60.24
C LEU A 2 27.88 -71.65 -59.26
N ILE A 3 27.25 -70.50 -59.47
CA ILE A 3 27.17 -69.43 -58.48
C ILE A 3 25.70 -69.27 -58.12
N SER A 4 25.36 -69.76 -56.92
CA SER A 4 24.07 -69.62 -56.27
C SER A 4 24.07 -68.32 -55.46
N VAL A 5 23.05 -67.48 -55.64
CA VAL A 5 22.86 -66.22 -54.91
C VAL A 5 21.60 -66.36 -54.05
N PRO A 6 21.64 -66.08 -52.73
CA PRO A 6 20.49 -66.27 -51.86
C PRO A 6 19.43 -65.17 -52.00
N LEU A 7 18.17 -65.58 -51.90
CA LEU A 7 16.98 -64.73 -51.83
C LEU A 7 16.89 -64.06 -50.45
N PHE A 8 16.81 -62.72 -50.43
CA PHE A 8 16.51 -61.95 -49.23
C PHE A 8 15.00 -62.00 -48.92
N SER A 9 14.67 -62.49 -47.72
CA SER A 9 13.34 -62.46 -47.12
C SER A 9 13.13 -61.09 -46.46
N CYS A 10 12.17 -60.29 -46.95
CA CYS A 10 11.72 -59.08 -46.26
C CYS A 10 10.75 -59.46 -45.14
N SER A 11 11.22 -59.38 -43.90
CA SER A 11 10.39 -59.46 -42.70
C SER A 11 9.59 -58.16 -42.54
N LYS A 12 8.26 -58.29 -42.53
CA LYS A 12 7.31 -57.24 -42.13
C LYS A 12 7.43 -57.00 -40.63
N ASN A 13 7.75 -55.77 -40.24
CA ASN A 13 7.39 -55.21 -38.94
C ASN A 13 7.13 -53.72 -39.13
N GLN A 14 5.89 -53.40 -39.50
CA GLN A 14 5.40 -52.03 -39.50
C GLN A 14 4.50 -51.90 -38.26
N PRO A 15 4.86 -51.09 -37.26
CA PRO A 15 4.03 -50.91 -36.07
C PRO A 15 2.73 -50.19 -36.48
N GLU A 16 1.59 -50.71 -35.99
CA GLU A 16 0.29 -50.09 -36.16
C GLU A 16 0.24 -48.73 -35.43
N PRO A 17 -0.41 -47.70 -36.02
CA PRO A 17 -0.57 -46.42 -35.36
C PRO A 17 -1.50 -46.55 -34.15
N ASN A 18 -1.01 -46.12 -32.98
CA ASN A 18 -1.76 -46.06 -31.74
C ASN A 18 -2.74 -44.89 -31.78
N GLU A 19 -4.04 -45.16 -31.97
CA GLU A 19 -5.12 -44.16 -32.09
C GLU A 19 -5.52 -43.46 -30.78
N ASN A 20 -4.79 -43.66 -29.66
CA ASN A 20 -5.17 -43.14 -28.35
C ASN A 20 -4.32 -42.00 -27.79
N ASN A 21 -3.58 -41.26 -28.62
CA ASN A 21 -2.95 -40.01 -28.17
C ASN A 21 -3.88 -38.82 -28.47
N PRO A 22 -4.57 -38.24 -27.47
CA PRO A 22 -5.26 -36.98 -27.67
C PRO A 22 -4.23 -35.93 -28.13
N ILE A 23 -4.55 -35.24 -29.22
CA ILE A 23 -3.79 -34.08 -29.67
C ILE A 23 -3.91 -33.04 -28.56
N ILE A 24 -2.87 -32.91 -27.74
CA ILE A 24 -2.73 -31.80 -26.80
C ILE A 24 -2.47 -30.57 -27.67
N VAL A 25 -3.55 -29.89 -28.06
CA VAL A 25 -3.45 -28.54 -28.61
C VAL A 25 -2.93 -27.68 -27.46
N PRO A 26 -1.75 -27.05 -27.59
CA PRO A 26 -1.29 -26.11 -26.57
C PRO A 26 -2.37 -25.03 -26.44
N GLN A 27 -3.03 -24.97 -25.28
CA GLN A 27 -3.86 -23.80 -24.98
C GLN A 27 -2.92 -22.58 -25.02
N PRO A 28 -3.30 -21.51 -25.74
CA PRO A 28 -2.59 -20.26 -25.61
C PRO A 28 -2.52 -19.92 -24.12
N ASN A 29 -1.32 -19.61 -23.62
CA ASN A 29 -1.21 -19.07 -22.28
C ASN A 29 -2.18 -17.86 -22.21
N PRO A 30 -3.02 -17.76 -21.17
CA PRO A 30 -3.83 -16.57 -20.99
C PRO A 30 -2.90 -15.35 -21.03
N PRO A 31 -3.32 -14.23 -21.65
CA PRO A 31 -2.51 -13.03 -21.68
C PRO A 31 -2.08 -12.72 -20.24
N SER A 32 -0.78 -12.58 -20.03
CA SER A 32 -0.22 -12.12 -18.76
C SER A 32 -0.94 -10.82 -18.43
N ASP A 33 -1.60 -10.75 -17.28
CA ASP A 33 -2.28 -9.54 -16.87
C ASP A 33 -1.23 -8.42 -16.79
N PRO A 34 -1.34 -7.32 -17.57
CA PRO A 34 -0.40 -6.20 -17.50
C PRO A 34 -0.35 -5.56 -16.10
N SER A 35 -1.25 -5.97 -15.21
CA SER A 35 -1.27 -5.62 -13.81
C SER A 35 -0.18 -6.30 -12.94
N ASP A 36 0.67 -7.15 -13.54
CA ASP A 36 1.67 -7.92 -12.82
C ASP A 36 3.00 -7.22 -12.53
N GLU A 37 3.27 -6.05 -13.10
CA GLU A 37 4.51 -5.31 -12.80
C GLU A 37 4.50 -4.80 -11.35
N ALA A 38 5.50 -5.20 -10.58
CA ALA A 38 5.72 -4.68 -9.25
C ALA A 38 5.87 -3.15 -9.32
N ILE A 39 5.09 -2.42 -8.52
CA ILE A 39 5.24 -0.97 -8.36
C ILE A 39 6.62 -0.74 -7.72
N THR A 40 7.60 -0.37 -8.53
CA THR A 40 9.01 -0.15 -8.14
C THR A 40 9.28 1.24 -7.57
N GLY A 41 8.24 2.04 -7.32
CA GLY A 41 8.38 3.31 -6.61
C GLY A 41 8.99 3.13 -5.22
N GLU A 42 9.75 4.13 -4.76
CA GLU A 42 10.25 4.14 -3.38
C GLU A 42 9.08 3.89 -2.42
N GLN A 43 9.13 2.74 -1.74
CA GLN A 43 8.17 2.41 -0.72
C GLN A 43 8.30 3.50 0.35
N PRO A 44 7.19 4.15 0.76
CA PRO A 44 7.27 5.11 1.83
C PRO A 44 7.89 4.45 3.05
N ARG A 45 8.66 5.21 3.82
CA ARG A 45 9.24 4.67 5.05
C ARG A 45 8.08 4.45 6.00
N ILE A 46 7.72 3.19 6.18
CA ILE A 46 6.62 2.82 7.06
C ILE A 46 7.22 2.40 8.39
N TRP A 47 6.96 3.20 9.41
CA TRP A 47 7.20 2.83 10.79
C TRP A 47 5.99 2.03 11.27
N TRP A 48 5.93 0.75 10.87
CA TRP A 48 4.98 -0.21 11.46
C TRP A 48 5.50 -0.62 12.82
N ARG A 49 4.71 -0.41 13.89
CA ARG A 49 5.16 -0.71 15.24
C ARG A 49 4.03 -1.24 16.11
N LEU A 50 4.20 -2.50 16.54
CA LEU A 50 3.37 -3.13 17.55
C LEU A 50 4.12 -2.97 18.89
N ASP A 51 3.59 -2.17 19.82
CA ASP A 51 4.18 -1.92 21.14
C ASP A 51 5.64 -1.41 21.11
N SER A 52 5.90 -0.27 20.44
CA SER A 52 7.21 0.38 20.44
C SER A 52 7.25 1.66 21.27
N SER A 53 8.47 2.01 21.65
CA SER A 53 8.84 3.34 22.14
C SER A 53 9.89 3.90 21.19
N ASP A 54 9.59 5.01 20.51
CA ASP A 54 10.49 5.63 19.53
C ASP A 54 11.09 6.91 20.13
N LEU A 55 12.40 7.10 20.00
CA LEU A 55 13.07 8.34 20.42
C LEU A 55 12.78 9.44 19.40
N ILE A 56 12.17 10.53 19.87
CA ILE A 56 11.97 11.73 19.06
C ILE A 56 13.33 12.34 18.74
N GLY A 57 13.59 12.60 17.46
CA GLY A 57 14.88 13.01 16.90
C GLY A 57 15.59 11.87 16.18
N PRO A 58 16.26 10.93 16.89
CA PRO A 58 17.03 9.86 16.26
C PRO A 58 16.19 8.86 15.46
N ASP A 59 15.04 8.44 16.01
CA ASP A 59 14.17 7.44 15.36
C ASP A 59 13.06 8.13 14.55
N LEU A 60 12.56 9.25 15.08
CA LEU A 60 11.51 10.09 14.48
C LEU A 60 11.99 11.55 14.39
N PRO A 61 12.62 11.98 13.28
CA PRO A 61 13.08 13.35 13.15
C PRO A 61 11.94 14.37 13.17
N ALA A 62 12.29 15.62 13.42
CA ALA A 62 11.33 16.71 13.52
C ALA A 62 10.71 17.06 12.16
N VAL A 63 9.52 16.52 11.89
CA VAL A 63 8.69 16.80 10.72
C VAL A 63 7.23 16.56 11.07
N GLU A 64 6.35 16.77 10.09
CA GLU A 64 4.94 16.43 10.19
C GLU A 64 4.66 14.95 9.87
N TYR A 65 3.82 14.33 10.68
CA TYR A 65 3.46 12.92 10.60
C TYR A 65 1.96 12.70 10.51
N ILE A 66 1.60 11.60 9.85
CA ILE A 66 0.25 11.08 9.77
C ILE A 66 0.24 9.72 10.46
N ALA A 67 -0.63 9.58 11.44
CA ALA A 67 -0.79 8.42 12.28
C ALA A 67 -2.10 7.70 11.93
N VAL A 68 -2.03 6.38 11.89
CA VAL A 68 -3.18 5.50 11.68
C VAL A 68 -3.26 4.51 12.84
N ALA A 69 -4.34 4.56 13.62
CA ALA A 69 -4.63 3.61 14.67
C ALA A 69 -5.19 2.30 14.10
N TYR A 70 -4.45 1.21 14.24
CA TYR A 70 -4.72 -0.07 13.60
C TYR A 70 -5.96 -0.82 14.12
N PRO A 71 -6.44 -0.64 15.37
CA PRO A 71 -7.73 -1.23 15.79
C PRO A 71 -8.85 -0.21 16.00
N TYR A 72 -8.59 1.10 15.94
CA TYR A 72 -9.57 2.11 16.39
C TYR A 72 -10.19 2.94 15.27
N ASP A 73 -9.85 2.69 14.01
CA ASP A 73 -10.34 3.45 12.85
C ASP A 73 -10.12 4.98 12.94
N LYS A 74 -9.24 5.40 13.85
CA LYS A 74 -8.88 6.79 14.08
C LYS A 74 -7.63 7.11 13.26
N MET A 75 -7.78 8.00 12.30
CA MET A 75 -6.66 8.64 11.61
C MET A 75 -6.37 9.98 12.25
N GLY A 76 -5.11 10.37 12.22
CA GLY A 76 -4.64 11.52 12.95
C GLY A 76 -3.42 12.19 12.38
N ARG A 77 -3.27 13.47 12.70
CA ARG A 77 -2.10 14.26 12.33
C ARG A 77 -1.40 14.79 13.58
N PHE A 78 -0.08 14.69 13.59
CA PHE A 78 0.73 15.27 14.65
C PHE A 78 2.05 15.78 14.05
N GLU A 79 2.58 16.83 14.65
CA GLU A 79 3.85 17.42 14.23
C GLU A 79 4.90 17.22 15.33
N LEU A 80 6.04 16.66 14.95
CA LEU A 80 7.21 16.56 15.83
C LEU A 80 8.15 17.74 15.53
N TYR A 81 8.53 18.48 16.56
CA TYR A 81 9.49 19.57 16.46
C TYR A 81 10.81 19.19 17.15
N GLU A 82 11.93 19.73 16.66
CA GLU A 82 13.25 19.37 17.15
C GLU A 82 13.50 19.97 18.53
N TYR A 83 14.16 19.19 19.40
CA TYR A 83 14.65 19.67 20.68
C TYR A 83 15.96 20.43 20.46
N ASN A 84 15.97 21.74 20.69
CA ASN A 84 17.19 22.54 20.58
C ASN A 84 17.93 22.56 21.93
N ASP A 85 18.97 21.74 22.02
CA ASP A 85 19.85 21.60 23.20
C ASP A 85 20.47 22.93 23.67
N ASP A 86 20.83 23.82 22.74
CA ASP A 86 21.49 25.09 23.04
C ASP A 86 20.56 26.13 23.66
N SER A 87 19.28 26.08 23.29
CA SER A 87 18.27 27.05 23.74
C SER A 87 17.51 26.60 24.99
N GLY A 88 17.56 25.30 25.33
CA GLY A 88 16.76 24.70 26.41
C GLY A 88 15.24 24.83 26.20
N LYS A 89 14.81 25.20 24.99
CA LYS A 89 13.40 25.34 24.63
C LYS A 89 12.99 24.09 23.86
N MET A 90 11.96 23.42 24.37
CA MET A 90 11.18 22.50 23.55
C MET A 90 10.67 23.27 22.32
N GLY A 91 10.91 22.75 21.12
CA GLY A 91 9.90 22.90 20.07
C GLY A 91 8.62 22.26 20.61
N SER A 92 7.52 23.00 20.62
CA SER A 92 6.25 22.49 21.15
C SER A 92 5.81 21.29 20.31
N LEU A 93 5.69 20.13 20.93
CA LEU A 93 4.93 19.02 20.35
C LEU A 93 3.48 19.50 20.17
N LEU A 94 3.12 19.81 18.93
CA LEU A 94 1.74 20.15 18.57
C LEU A 94 1.11 18.88 18.04
N ILE A 95 0.47 18.15 18.95
CA ILE A 95 -0.45 17.11 18.54
C ILE A 95 -1.76 17.81 18.21
N ALA A 96 -2.10 17.86 16.92
CA ALA A 96 -3.28 18.57 16.45
C ALA A 96 -4.58 17.91 16.92
N GLU A 97 -4.56 16.61 17.24
CA GLU A 97 -5.71 15.85 17.73
C GLU A 97 -5.32 14.92 18.88
N ASP A 98 -6.11 14.95 19.96
CA ASP A 98 -5.90 14.15 21.17
C ASP A 98 -6.24 12.68 20.88
N PHE A 99 -5.24 11.92 20.42
CA PHE A 99 -5.37 10.48 20.31
C PHE A 99 -5.00 9.86 21.65
N GLU A 100 -5.98 9.25 22.33
CA GLU A 100 -5.78 8.46 23.57
C GLU A 100 -4.76 7.30 23.43
N ILE A 101 -4.23 7.07 22.22
CA ILE A 101 -3.32 5.99 21.84
C ILE A 101 -1.85 6.41 21.75
N PHE A 102 -1.51 7.71 21.96
CA PHE A 102 -0.13 8.12 22.19
C PHE A 102 0.07 8.56 23.64
N THR A 103 1.28 8.36 24.13
CA THR A 103 1.77 9.12 25.27
C THR A 103 3.23 9.49 25.02
N THR A 104 3.58 10.72 25.35
CA THR A 104 4.98 11.14 25.39
C THR A 104 5.48 11.12 26.81
N PHE A 105 6.67 10.57 27.01
CA PHE A 105 7.31 10.60 28.32
C PHE A 105 8.80 10.85 28.18
N THR A 106 9.39 11.51 29.18
CA THR A 106 10.84 11.69 29.30
C THR A 106 11.32 10.80 30.44
N PRO A 107 12.04 9.69 30.16
CA PRO A 107 12.57 8.85 31.22
C PRO A 107 13.53 9.65 32.12
N SER A 108 13.50 9.40 33.43
CA SER A 108 14.40 10.07 34.37
C SER A 108 15.87 9.81 34.00
N GLY A 109 16.64 10.87 33.80
CA GLY A 109 18.06 10.80 33.43
C GLY A 109 18.34 10.83 31.92
N TYR A 110 17.30 10.92 31.09
CA TYR A 110 17.40 11.12 29.65
C TYR A 110 17.01 12.55 29.29
N LYS A 111 17.56 13.07 28.18
CA LYS A 111 17.19 14.39 27.66
C LYS A 111 16.11 14.30 26.59
N GLU A 112 16.01 13.15 25.96
CA GLU A 112 15.16 12.87 24.82
C GLU A 112 13.75 12.45 25.26
N GLN A 113 12.75 12.85 24.47
CA GLN A 113 11.38 12.37 24.64
C GLN A 113 11.16 11.09 23.87
N MET A 114 10.41 10.19 24.47
CA MET A 114 9.96 8.96 23.85
C MET A 114 8.48 9.08 23.51
N LEU A 115 8.13 8.76 22.27
CA LEU A 115 6.76 8.52 21.85
C LEU A 115 6.45 7.05 22.09
N ILE A 116 5.49 6.76 22.95
CA ILE A 116 4.89 5.42 23.05
C ILE A 116 3.63 5.43 22.20
N SER A 117 3.60 4.54 21.21
CA SER A 117 2.43 4.30 20.37
C SER A 117 2.12 2.81 20.37
N LYS A 118 0.83 2.47 20.48
CA LYS A 118 0.36 1.08 20.43
C LYS A 118 -0.56 0.89 19.25
N ASP A 119 -0.30 -0.18 18.49
CA ASP A 119 -1.08 -0.59 17.32
C ASP A 119 -1.25 0.56 16.32
N MET A 120 -0.14 1.16 15.89
CA MET A 120 -0.15 2.31 14.98
C MET A 120 0.77 2.12 13.79
N ILE A 121 0.37 2.76 12.69
CA ILE A 121 1.21 3.01 11.54
C ILE A 121 1.50 4.50 11.48
N ILE A 122 2.77 4.87 11.42
CA ILE A 122 3.21 6.25 11.32
C ILE A 122 3.86 6.45 9.94
N TYR A 123 3.39 7.47 9.23
CA TYR A 123 3.92 7.94 7.96
C TYR A 123 4.43 9.36 8.14
N ARG A 124 5.50 9.73 7.45
CA ARG A 124 5.78 11.15 7.26
C ARG A 124 4.76 11.74 6.30
N SER A 125 4.30 12.95 6.55
CA SER A 125 3.32 13.60 5.68
C SER A 125 3.87 13.79 4.25
N GLU A 126 5.18 14.03 4.10
CA GLU A 126 5.84 14.15 2.78
C GLU A 126 5.78 12.86 1.97
N ASP A 127 5.88 11.71 2.63
CA ASP A 127 5.87 10.38 1.98
C ASP A 127 4.50 10.02 1.41
N LEU A 128 3.46 10.71 1.89
CA LEU A 128 2.05 10.55 1.50
C LEU A 128 1.54 11.65 0.56
N ALA A 129 2.40 12.59 0.16
CA ALA A 129 2.02 13.57 -0.86
C ALA A 129 1.54 12.86 -2.14
N PRO A 130 0.62 13.47 -2.91
CA PRO A 130 0.17 12.93 -4.17
C PRO A 130 1.36 12.54 -5.06
N LYS A 131 1.38 11.28 -5.48
CA LYS A 131 2.42 10.75 -6.38
C LYS A 131 1.87 10.65 -7.79
N GLU A 132 2.76 10.74 -8.77
CA GLU A 132 2.42 10.40 -10.16
C GLU A 132 1.85 8.98 -10.22
N LYS A 133 0.90 8.78 -11.14
CA LYS A 133 0.32 7.45 -11.37
C LYS A 133 1.41 6.46 -11.76
N VAL A 134 1.30 5.25 -11.24
CA VAL A 134 2.09 4.11 -11.71
C VAL A 134 1.16 3.18 -12.47
N ASN A 135 1.44 2.94 -13.74
CA ASN A 135 0.63 2.07 -14.61
C ASN A 135 -0.87 2.45 -14.57
N ASP A 136 -1.16 3.74 -14.78
CA ASP A 136 -2.49 4.37 -14.72
C ASP A 136 -3.24 4.24 -13.39
N SER A 137 -2.56 3.80 -12.33
CA SER A 137 -3.14 3.60 -11.01
C SER A 137 -2.57 4.60 -10.02
N TYR A 138 -3.45 5.15 -9.18
CA TYR A 138 -3.05 5.87 -7.97
C TYR A 138 -2.62 4.85 -6.92
N ILE A 139 -1.59 5.19 -6.14
CA ILE A 139 -0.94 4.30 -5.17
C ILE A 139 -1.04 4.87 -3.75
N LEU A 140 -0.29 4.32 -2.79
CA LEU A 140 -0.24 4.81 -1.42
C LEU A 140 0.03 6.32 -1.35
N GLY A 141 -0.89 7.05 -0.74
CA GLY A 141 -0.86 8.51 -0.61
C GLY A 141 -2.19 9.08 -0.12
N ILE A 142 -2.19 10.39 0.12
CA ILE A 142 -3.39 11.20 0.38
C ILE A 142 -3.63 12.07 -0.85
N TYR A 143 -4.86 12.08 -1.34
CA TYR A 143 -5.24 12.79 -2.56
C TYR A 143 -6.50 13.61 -2.31
N LEU A 144 -6.50 14.86 -2.77
CA LEU A 144 -7.68 15.68 -2.88
C LEU A 144 -8.39 15.41 -4.21
N ILE A 145 -9.63 14.94 -4.14
CA ILE A 145 -10.43 14.64 -5.33
C ILE A 145 -10.87 15.94 -6.01
N GLY A 146 -10.69 16.01 -7.32
CA GLY A 146 -10.86 17.20 -8.16
C GLY A 146 -9.55 17.93 -8.44
N GLU A 147 -8.51 17.75 -7.60
CA GLU A 147 -7.20 18.40 -7.75
C GLU A 147 -6.11 17.36 -8.08
N ASP A 148 -5.85 16.42 -7.16
CA ASP A 148 -4.82 15.39 -7.30
C ASP A 148 -5.32 14.16 -8.07
N MET A 149 -6.58 13.81 -7.86
CA MET A 149 -7.30 12.71 -8.50
C MET A 149 -8.61 13.25 -9.06
N PRO A 150 -8.98 13.03 -10.33
CA PRO A 150 -10.28 13.50 -10.82
C PRO A 150 -11.42 12.72 -10.14
N SER A 151 -12.57 13.34 -9.93
CA SER A 151 -13.76 12.62 -9.50
C SER A 151 -14.21 11.55 -10.49
N GLY A 152 -15.04 10.62 -10.01
CA GLY A 152 -15.62 9.55 -10.80
C GLY A 152 -15.48 8.19 -10.15
N THR A 153 -15.69 7.14 -10.93
CA THR A 153 -15.69 5.75 -10.45
C THR A 153 -14.30 5.12 -10.60
N TYR A 154 -13.92 4.35 -9.59
CA TYR A 154 -12.62 3.71 -9.47
C TYR A 154 -12.78 2.24 -9.10
N GLN A 155 -11.99 1.38 -9.73
CA GLN A 155 -11.69 0.06 -9.19
C GLN A 155 -10.54 0.18 -8.21
N VAL A 156 -10.75 -0.29 -6.99
CA VAL A 156 -9.76 -0.30 -5.92
C VAL A 156 -9.41 -1.73 -5.55
N ARG A 157 -8.12 -2.02 -5.48
CA ARG A 157 -7.60 -3.36 -5.18
C ARG A 157 -6.38 -3.30 -4.29
N THR A 158 -6.08 -4.38 -3.58
CA THR A 158 -4.86 -4.50 -2.78
C THR A 158 -3.61 -4.58 -3.65
N ASN A 159 -2.50 -4.04 -3.16
CA ASN A 159 -1.21 -4.16 -3.82
C ASN A 159 -0.62 -5.56 -3.59
N LYS A 160 0.26 -6.03 -4.48
CA LYS A 160 0.94 -7.34 -4.30
C LYS A 160 1.75 -7.46 -3.01
N ASN A 161 2.26 -6.32 -2.51
CA ASN A 161 2.99 -6.23 -1.25
C ASN A 161 2.07 -5.90 -0.06
N ALA A 162 0.76 -6.10 -0.21
CA ALA A 162 -0.22 -5.93 0.84
C ALA A 162 0.16 -6.76 2.07
N VAL A 163 0.08 -6.13 3.23
CA VAL A 163 0.27 -6.81 4.52
C VAL A 163 -1.03 -7.54 4.86
N LYS A 164 -0.94 -8.64 5.63
CA LYS A 164 -2.11 -9.43 6.04
C LYS A 164 -3.19 -8.60 6.77
N ASP A 165 -2.78 -7.43 7.25
CA ASP A 165 -3.46 -6.59 8.19
C ASP A 165 -3.11 -5.12 7.85
N GLY A 166 -4.01 -4.37 7.19
CA GLY A 166 -3.84 -2.93 6.94
C GLY A 166 -4.01 -2.40 5.54
N ASN A 167 -4.59 -3.17 4.61
CA ASN A 167 -4.93 -2.66 3.29
C ASN A 167 -6.33 -2.07 3.34
N TYR A 168 -6.43 -0.77 3.17
CA TYR A 168 -7.71 -0.09 3.23
C TYR A 168 -7.66 1.20 2.44
N LEU A 169 -8.84 1.71 2.09
CA LEU A 169 -9.01 3.09 1.67
C LEU A 169 -9.86 3.82 2.72
N ALA A 170 -9.61 5.10 2.90
CA ALA A 170 -10.45 5.98 3.69
C ALA A 170 -10.80 7.23 2.90
N ILE A 171 -12.08 7.61 2.93
CA ILE A 171 -12.59 8.89 2.45
C ILE A 171 -12.76 9.77 3.68
N MET A 172 -12.19 10.96 3.64
CA MET A 172 -12.07 11.87 4.76
C MET A 172 -12.55 13.27 4.37
N ASN A 173 -13.06 13.98 5.36
CA ASN A 173 -13.16 15.43 5.34
C ASN A 173 -12.00 16.00 6.16
N ILE A 174 -11.31 16.99 5.63
CA ILE A 174 -10.27 17.73 6.35
C ILE A 174 -10.74 19.17 6.45
N GLU A 175 -10.99 19.63 7.66
CA GLU A 175 -11.39 21.01 7.94
C GLU A 175 -10.25 21.73 8.62
N GLU A 176 -9.91 22.93 8.17
CA GLU A 176 -8.93 23.80 8.84
C GLU A 176 -9.65 24.99 9.48
N VAL A 177 -9.62 25.07 10.81
CA VAL A 177 -10.23 26.14 11.60
C VAL A 177 -9.15 26.78 12.45
N ASP A 178 -8.89 28.07 12.26
CA ASP A 178 -7.85 28.83 12.97
C ASP A 178 -6.44 28.20 12.89
N GLY A 179 -6.12 27.58 11.74
CA GLY A 179 -4.85 26.88 11.51
C GLY A 179 -4.77 25.49 12.15
N ILE A 180 -5.84 25.03 12.79
CA ILE A 180 -5.96 23.68 13.32
C ILE A 180 -6.71 22.82 12.30
N ARG A 181 -6.05 21.76 11.82
CA ARG A 181 -6.67 20.78 10.92
C ARG A 181 -7.36 19.69 11.74
N SER A 182 -8.64 19.46 11.48
CA SER A 182 -9.38 18.31 11.97
C SER A 182 -9.68 17.35 10.83
N VAL A 183 -9.52 16.05 11.09
CA VAL A 183 -9.77 14.99 10.11
C VAL A 183 -10.95 14.15 10.56
N THR A 184 -11.98 14.08 9.74
CA THR A 184 -13.13 13.19 9.96
C THR A 184 -13.17 12.11 8.89
N VAL A 185 -13.12 10.84 9.30
CA VAL A 185 -13.28 9.71 8.38
C VAL A 185 -14.78 9.54 8.05
N ILE A 186 -15.15 9.75 6.79
CA ILE A 186 -16.51 9.62 6.27
C ILE A 186 -16.82 8.15 5.96
N ARG A 187 -15.87 7.46 5.31
CA ARG A 187 -16.00 6.08 4.87
C ARG A 187 -14.65 5.39 4.95
N LYS A 188 -14.65 4.12 5.33
CA LYS A 188 -13.48 3.25 5.31
C LYS A 188 -13.86 1.92 4.69
N GLU A 189 -13.02 1.41 3.81
CA GLU A 189 -13.15 0.05 3.26
C GLU A 189 -11.86 -0.71 3.54
N ILE A 190 -11.97 -1.86 4.21
CA ILE A 190 -10.85 -2.77 4.44
C ILE A 190 -10.88 -3.80 3.31
N LEU A 191 -9.75 -3.98 2.63
CA LEU A 191 -9.66 -4.89 1.49
C LEU A 191 -8.83 -6.12 1.87
N ASP A 192 -9.38 -7.28 1.52
CA ASP A 192 -8.68 -8.56 1.61
C ASP A 192 -7.53 -8.58 0.56
N PRO A 193 -6.27 -8.88 0.94
CA PRO A 193 -5.18 -9.11 -0.01
C PRO A 193 -5.50 -10.10 -1.13
N GLN A 194 -6.39 -11.06 -0.90
CA GLN A 194 -6.85 -12.05 -1.88
C GLN A 194 -8.26 -11.76 -2.40
N GLY A 195 -8.86 -10.63 -2.01
CA GLY A 195 -10.21 -10.25 -2.39
C GLY A 195 -10.30 -9.73 -3.82
N GLU A 196 -11.52 -9.78 -4.34
CA GLU A 196 -11.86 -9.12 -5.61
C GLU A 196 -11.75 -7.60 -5.49
N PRO A 197 -11.40 -6.87 -6.58
CA PRO A 197 -11.46 -5.42 -6.60
C PRO A 197 -12.85 -4.90 -6.23
N ILE A 198 -12.90 -3.82 -5.46
CA ILE A 198 -14.14 -3.12 -5.15
C ILE A 198 -14.31 -1.90 -6.06
N THR A 199 -15.56 -1.48 -6.26
CA THR A 199 -15.85 -0.25 -7.00
C THR A 199 -16.24 0.86 -6.03
N VAL A 200 -15.61 2.01 -6.16
CA VAL A 200 -15.86 3.19 -5.32
C VAL A 200 -15.97 4.43 -6.20
N THR A 201 -16.98 5.25 -5.94
CA THR A 201 -17.14 6.55 -6.61
C THR A 201 -16.63 7.65 -5.67
N PHE A 202 -15.71 8.47 -6.17
CA PHE A 202 -15.16 9.62 -5.46
C PHE A 202 -15.78 10.91 -5.98
N GLU A 203 -16.13 11.80 -5.05
CA GLU A 203 -16.75 13.11 -5.34
C GLU A 203 -15.73 14.23 -5.19
N ASP A 204 -15.87 15.30 -5.98
CA ASP A 204 -14.98 16.47 -5.89
C ASP A 204 -14.96 17.05 -4.46
N GLY A 205 -13.77 17.44 -4.00
CA GLY A 205 -13.53 17.99 -2.67
C GLY A 205 -13.34 16.94 -1.56
N GLN A 206 -13.58 15.66 -1.82
CA GLN A 206 -13.25 14.60 -0.86
C GLN A 206 -11.73 14.44 -0.74
N THR A 207 -11.24 14.08 0.45
CA THR A 207 -9.86 13.62 0.61
C THR A 207 -9.83 12.10 0.70
N VAL A 208 -8.98 11.43 -0.07
CA VAL A 208 -8.85 9.97 -0.07
C VAL A 208 -7.47 9.57 0.40
N PHE A 209 -7.40 8.69 1.39
CA PHE A 209 -6.20 7.97 1.78
C PHE A 209 -6.22 6.56 1.22
N LEU A 210 -5.18 6.19 0.48
CA LEU A 210 -4.97 4.85 -0.04
C LEU A 210 -3.86 4.18 0.77
N ASN A 211 -4.15 3.11 1.52
CA ASN A 211 -3.14 2.35 2.25
C ASN A 211 -2.95 0.95 1.67
N TYR A 212 -1.76 0.67 1.11
CA TYR A 212 -1.44 -0.61 0.44
C TYR A 212 -2.49 -1.07 -0.59
N VAL A 213 -3.22 -0.12 -1.16
CA VAL A 213 -4.18 -0.34 -2.26
C VAL A 213 -3.79 0.50 -3.46
N THR A 214 -4.32 0.13 -4.62
CA THR A 214 -4.28 0.93 -5.84
C THR A 214 -5.70 1.29 -6.25
N ALA A 215 -5.87 2.50 -6.77
CA ALA A 215 -7.12 2.96 -7.36
C ALA A 215 -6.91 3.28 -8.84
N LYS A 216 -7.65 2.58 -9.72
CA LYS A 216 -7.64 2.83 -11.16
C LYS A 216 -8.99 3.37 -11.58
N LYS A 217 -9.01 4.51 -12.26
CA LYS A 217 -10.25 5.10 -12.77
C LYS A 217 -10.86 4.15 -13.79
N THR A 218 -12.15 3.88 -13.68
CA THR A 218 -12.90 3.18 -14.71
C THR A 218 -13.39 4.22 -15.71
N ASP A 219 -13.18 3.97 -17.00
CA ASP A 219 -13.81 4.79 -18.04
C ASP A 219 -15.33 4.58 -17.95
N ASP A 220 -16.07 5.67 -17.76
CA ASP A 220 -17.54 5.69 -17.85
C ASP A 220 -17.99 5.56 -19.32
#